data_AF-A0A6I5EGN2-F1
#
_entry.id   AF-A0A6I5EGN2-F1
#
_cell.length_a   1.000
_cell.length_b   1.000
_cell.length_c   1.000
_cell.angle_alpha   90.00
_cell.angle_beta   90.00
_cell.angle_gamma   90.00
#
_symmetry.space_group_name_H-M   'P 1'
#
loop_
_entity.id
_entity.type
_entity.pdbx_description
1 polymer ?
#
loop_
_entity_poly.entity_id
_entity_poly.type
_entity_poly.pdbx_seq_one_letter_code
_entity_poly.pdbx_strand_id
1 'polypeptide(L)'
;MAGQGHHGGLDAQGYIEREGSLGRIQETFWPVVAAARDRLTDVFGARMTSAYLYGSIPRGTARVGRSDLDLLLVLRDEPTEADRAEARALGDSLDKEFPGIDGVGTLLVSRTRTLSALETYDLGWFVACLCTPLLGEDLAEFLPRYRPDSHLARETNGDLALHLSRWRERIAGTADTDEARRPLVRFMSRHLVRTGFTLVMPRWNGWTSDLGEMAEAFAEYYPERAGQLREAALLGYDPTGDPTVLRRYVDDLGPWLAEEYARVHGVKEPRPD
;
A
#
# COMPACT_ATOMS: atom_id res chain seq x y z
N MET A 1 -18.28 -31.49 -3.48
CA MET A 1 -16.98 -31.41 -4.18
C MET A 1 -16.13 -30.45 -3.39
N ALA A 2 -15.03 -30.96 -2.80
CA ALA A 2 -14.17 -30.17 -1.92
C ALA A 2 -13.59 -28.99 -2.69
N GLY A 3 -13.95 -27.77 -2.28
CA GLY A 3 -13.39 -26.55 -2.85
C GLY A 3 -11.89 -26.55 -2.60
N GLN A 4 -11.11 -26.42 -3.67
CA GLN A 4 -9.68 -26.15 -3.57
C GLN A 4 -9.53 -24.84 -2.78
N GLY A 5 -9.10 -24.94 -1.52
CA GLY A 5 -8.84 -23.78 -0.69
C GLY A 5 -7.74 -22.96 -1.35
N HIS A 6 -8.10 -21.83 -1.94
CA HIS A 6 -7.12 -20.78 -2.20
C HIS A 6 -6.51 -20.46 -0.83
N HIS A 7 -5.24 -20.81 -0.62
CA HIS A 7 -4.51 -20.39 0.57
C HIS A 7 -4.28 -18.88 0.44
N GLY A 8 -5.33 -18.07 0.63
CA GLY A 8 -5.39 -16.65 0.29
C GLY A 8 -4.13 -15.91 0.68
N GLY A 9 -3.16 -15.82 -0.23
CA GLY A 9 -1.83 -15.24 -0.02
C GLY A 9 -0.95 -15.86 1.08
N LEU A 10 -1.18 -17.11 1.54
CA LEU A 10 -0.40 -17.76 2.60
C LEU A 10 0.31 -19.03 2.15
N ASP A 11 1.47 -19.31 2.73
CA ASP A 11 2.20 -20.56 2.52
C ASP A 11 1.59 -21.72 3.34
N ALA A 12 2.11 -22.94 3.14
CA ALA A 12 1.66 -24.13 3.87
C ALA A 12 1.90 -24.09 5.39
N GLN A 13 2.68 -23.12 5.88
CA GLN A 13 2.88 -22.89 7.30
C GLN A 13 1.99 -21.74 7.82
N GLY A 14 1.25 -21.03 6.97
CA GLY A 14 0.38 -19.90 7.31
C GLY A 14 1.11 -18.55 7.42
N TYR A 15 2.27 -18.40 6.78
CA TYR A 15 2.95 -17.11 6.62
C TYR A 15 2.51 -16.44 5.33
N ILE A 16 2.45 -15.11 5.33
CA ILE A 16 2.10 -14.32 4.14
C ILE A 16 3.18 -14.52 3.07
N GLU A 17 2.76 -15.00 1.91
CA GLU A 17 3.61 -15.13 0.73
C GLU A 17 3.78 -13.77 0.07
N ARG A 18 4.97 -13.56 -0.51
CA ARG A 18 5.24 -12.34 -1.26
C ARG A 18 4.32 -12.27 -2.49
N GLU A 19 3.57 -11.18 -2.58
CA GLU A 19 2.47 -11.08 -3.55
C GLU A 19 2.96 -10.87 -5.00
N GLY A 20 4.11 -10.21 -5.15
CA GLY A 20 4.70 -9.90 -6.45
C GLY A 20 5.87 -10.79 -6.83
N SER A 21 6.11 -10.90 -8.14
CA SER A 21 7.35 -11.50 -8.68
C SER A 21 7.66 -10.90 -10.05
N LEU A 22 8.94 -10.82 -10.42
CA LEU A 22 9.33 -10.35 -11.75
C LEU A 22 8.72 -11.21 -12.88
N GLY A 23 8.53 -12.51 -12.63
CA GLY A 23 7.91 -13.44 -13.59
C GLY A 23 6.40 -13.24 -13.81
N ARG A 24 5.73 -12.45 -12.96
CA ARG A 24 4.30 -12.07 -13.13
C ARG A 24 4.12 -10.77 -13.91
N ILE A 25 5.18 -10.02 -14.17
CA ILE A 25 5.10 -8.74 -14.87
C ILE A 25 4.64 -8.99 -16.31
N GLN A 26 3.52 -8.36 -16.69
CA GLN A 26 2.98 -8.45 -18.05
C GLN A 26 3.96 -7.79 -19.05
N GLU A 27 4.09 -8.36 -20.25
CA GLU A 27 5.10 -7.97 -21.25
C GLU A 27 5.09 -6.47 -21.58
N THR A 28 3.90 -5.84 -21.62
CA THR A 28 3.73 -4.41 -21.88
C THR A 28 4.47 -3.51 -20.88
N PHE A 29 4.72 -3.97 -19.66
CA PHE A 29 5.43 -3.22 -18.62
C PHE A 29 6.93 -3.55 -18.52
N TRP A 30 7.44 -4.53 -19.28
CA TRP A 30 8.87 -4.83 -19.26
C TRP A 30 9.76 -3.64 -19.63
N PRO A 31 9.45 -2.82 -20.66
CA PRO A 31 10.31 -1.70 -21.04
C PRO A 31 10.47 -0.66 -19.93
N VAL A 32 9.38 -0.29 -19.25
CA VAL A 32 9.42 0.70 -18.17
C VAL A 32 10.17 0.17 -16.94
N VAL A 33 10.03 -1.12 -16.63
CA VAL A 33 10.77 -1.77 -15.53
C VAL A 33 12.27 -1.84 -15.83
N ALA A 34 12.65 -2.17 -17.07
CA ALA A 34 14.05 -2.17 -17.49
C ALA A 34 14.65 -0.75 -17.42
N ALA A 35 13.94 0.25 -17.93
CA ALA A 35 14.38 1.65 -17.87
C ALA A 35 14.50 2.16 -16.42
N ALA A 36 13.55 1.81 -15.55
CA ALA A 36 13.63 2.14 -14.13
C ALA A 36 14.89 1.52 -13.49
N ARG A 37 15.18 0.25 -13.78
CA ARG A 37 16.36 -0.43 -13.26
C ARG A 37 17.67 0.28 -13.64
N ASP A 38 17.80 0.65 -14.90
CA ASP A 38 19.02 1.30 -15.41
C ASP A 38 19.16 2.72 -14.82
N ARG A 39 18.09 3.53 -14.84
CA ARG A 39 18.11 4.90 -14.30
C ARG A 39 18.34 4.97 -12.80
N LEU A 40 17.76 4.03 -12.04
CA LEU A 40 17.98 3.95 -10.60
C LEU A 40 19.45 3.67 -10.29
N THR A 41 20.09 2.81 -11.09
CA THR A 41 21.52 2.50 -10.97
C THR A 41 22.36 3.73 -11.28
N ASP A 42 22.03 4.48 -12.34
CA ASP A 42 22.78 5.68 -12.74
C ASP A 42 22.64 6.83 -11.73
N VAL A 43 21.42 7.07 -11.22
CA VAL A 43 21.15 8.20 -10.33
C VAL A 43 21.61 7.90 -8.90
N PHE A 44 21.21 6.77 -8.33
CA PHE A 44 21.46 6.49 -6.92
C PHE A 44 22.72 5.65 -6.69
N GLY A 45 23.05 4.73 -7.60
CA GLY A 45 24.28 3.94 -7.59
C GLY A 45 24.66 3.45 -6.19
N ALA A 46 25.85 3.84 -5.72
CA ALA A 46 26.38 3.42 -4.44
C ALA A 46 25.59 3.91 -3.21
N ARG A 47 24.75 4.96 -3.33
CA ARG A 47 23.88 5.44 -2.23
C ARG A 47 22.76 4.46 -1.92
N MET A 48 22.36 3.65 -2.90
CA MET A 48 21.29 2.68 -2.76
C MET A 48 21.81 1.38 -2.16
N THR A 49 21.02 0.83 -1.23
CA THR A 49 21.17 -0.54 -0.73
C THR A 49 20.35 -1.49 -1.61
N SER A 50 19.09 -1.13 -1.87
CA SER A 50 18.13 -1.96 -2.61
C SER A 50 17.08 -1.10 -3.31
N ALA A 51 16.50 -1.64 -4.39
CA ALA A 51 15.24 -1.14 -4.95
C ALA A 51 14.26 -2.28 -5.15
N TYR A 52 12.97 -1.97 -5.00
CA TYR A 52 11.87 -2.90 -5.16
C TYR A 52 10.76 -2.31 -6.02
N LEU A 53 10.02 -3.19 -6.70
CA LEU A 53 8.70 -2.89 -7.24
C LEU A 53 7.65 -3.30 -6.23
N TYR A 54 6.55 -2.55 -6.12
CA TYR A 54 5.34 -3.04 -5.44
C TYR A 54 4.11 -2.67 -6.28
N GLY A 55 2.91 -2.91 -5.75
CA GLY A 55 1.68 -2.50 -6.45
C GLY A 55 1.24 -3.47 -7.54
N SER A 56 0.49 -3.00 -8.53
CA SER A 56 -0.19 -3.86 -9.51
C SER A 56 0.76 -4.50 -10.53
N ILE A 57 1.88 -3.84 -10.88
CA ILE A 57 2.83 -4.31 -11.90
C ILE A 57 3.50 -5.65 -11.50
N PRO A 58 4.22 -5.76 -10.36
CA PRO A 58 4.83 -7.02 -9.96
C PRO A 58 3.82 -8.11 -9.60
N ARG A 59 2.55 -7.74 -9.35
CA ARG A 59 1.45 -8.69 -9.12
C ARG A 59 0.84 -9.25 -10.41
N GLY A 60 1.15 -8.67 -11.57
CA GLY A 60 0.56 -9.05 -12.85
C GLY A 60 -0.90 -8.62 -13.02
N THR A 61 -1.35 -7.64 -12.24
CA THR A 61 -2.73 -7.12 -12.26
C THR A 61 -2.80 -5.68 -12.77
N ALA A 62 -1.73 -5.20 -13.39
CA ALA A 62 -1.65 -3.83 -13.88
C ALA A 62 -2.54 -3.62 -15.11
N ARG A 63 -3.07 -2.41 -15.22
CA ARG A 63 -3.95 -1.98 -16.30
C ARG A 63 -3.24 -0.87 -17.07
N VAL A 64 -3.07 -1.08 -18.37
CA VAL A 64 -2.41 -0.13 -19.27
C VAL A 64 -3.13 1.23 -19.22
N GLY A 65 -2.35 2.30 -19.03
CA GLY A 65 -2.82 3.68 -18.92
C GLY A 65 -3.62 4.00 -17.65
N ARG A 66 -3.56 3.12 -16.63
CA ARG A 66 -4.28 3.28 -15.36
C ARG A 66 -3.50 2.84 -14.11
N SER A 67 -2.36 2.18 -14.29
CA SER A 67 -1.56 1.67 -13.19
C SER A 67 -0.26 2.44 -13.10
N ASP A 68 0.05 2.88 -11.89
CA ASP A 68 1.28 3.57 -11.56
C ASP A 68 2.45 2.58 -11.56
N LEU A 69 3.66 3.08 -11.82
CA LEU A 69 4.89 2.37 -11.47
C LEU A 69 5.25 2.71 -10.02
N ASP A 70 5.10 1.73 -9.14
CA ASP A 70 5.36 1.86 -7.71
C ASP A 70 6.75 1.32 -7.35
N LEU A 71 7.61 2.20 -6.82
CA LEU A 71 9.00 1.94 -6.46
C LEU A 71 9.26 2.19 -4.98
N LEU A 72 10.01 1.29 -4.33
CA LEU A 72 10.60 1.54 -3.02
C LEU A 72 12.12 1.51 -3.16
N LEU A 73 12.77 2.61 -2.80
CA LEU A 73 14.23 2.74 -2.77
C LEU A 73 14.68 2.75 -1.31
N VAL A 74 15.58 1.83 -0.98
CA VAL A 74 16.24 1.78 0.32
C VAL A 74 17.65 2.32 0.18
N LEU A 75 17.90 3.50 0.75
CA LEU A 75 19.21 4.15 0.76
C LEU A 75 20.05 3.67 1.95
N ARG A 76 21.37 3.81 1.84
CA ARG A 76 22.29 3.50 2.95
C ARG A 76 22.08 4.43 4.14
N ASP A 77 21.90 5.72 3.85
CA ASP A 77 21.68 6.80 4.82
C ASP A 77 20.23 7.32 4.78
N GLU A 78 19.89 8.24 5.68
CA GLU A 78 18.57 8.90 5.66
C GLU A 78 18.37 9.71 4.37
N PRO A 79 17.23 9.54 3.66
CA PRO A 79 16.95 10.29 2.45
C PRO A 79 16.89 11.79 2.69
N THR A 80 17.65 12.53 1.90
CA THR A 80 17.67 13.99 1.87
C THR A 80 16.64 14.55 0.90
N GLU A 81 16.37 15.86 0.97
CA GLU A 81 15.52 16.51 -0.03
C GLU A 81 16.10 16.47 -1.46
N ALA A 82 17.43 16.37 -1.58
CA ALA A 82 18.08 16.16 -2.87
C ALA A 82 17.74 14.77 -3.43
N ASP A 83 17.82 13.72 -2.61
CA ASP A 83 17.41 12.37 -3.01
C ASP A 83 15.95 12.32 -3.45
N ARG A 84 15.06 13.01 -2.72
CA ARG A 84 13.64 13.11 -3.08
C ARG A 84 13.43 13.86 -4.39
N ALA A 85 14.20 14.92 -4.64
CA ALA A 85 14.12 15.68 -5.89
C ALA A 85 14.59 14.83 -7.09
N GLU A 86 15.68 14.08 -6.92
CA GLU A 86 16.18 13.17 -7.94
C GLU A 86 15.21 12.02 -8.23
N ALA A 87 14.59 11.43 -7.19
CA ALA A 87 13.58 10.40 -7.35
C ALA A 87 12.33 10.91 -8.09
N ARG A 88 11.88 12.14 -7.80
CA ARG A 88 10.78 12.80 -8.53
C ARG A 88 11.14 13.02 -9.99
N ALA A 89 12.32 13.60 -10.27
CA ALA A 89 12.76 13.86 -11.64
C ALA A 89 12.91 12.56 -12.46
N LEU A 90 13.40 11.48 -11.85
CA LEU A 90 13.46 10.15 -12.46
C LEU A 90 12.04 9.64 -12.77
N GLY A 91 11.11 9.75 -11.81
CA GLY A 91 9.71 9.36 -11.97
C GLY A 91 9.01 10.11 -13.10
N ASP A 92 9.11 11.44 -13.12
CA ASP A 92 8.54 12.30 -14.17
C ASP A 92 9.09 11.94 -15.56
N SER A 93 10.38 11.60 -15.63
CA SER A 93 11.00 11.18 -16.88
C SER A 93 10.55 9.80 -17.36
N LEU A 94 10.24 8.87 -16.46
CA LEU A 94 9.67 7.56 -16.82
C LEU A 94 8.21 7.72 -17.26
N ASP A 95 7.41 8.46 -16.49
CA ASP A 95 6.00 8.69 -16.81
C ASP A 95 5.82 9.32 -18.20
N LYS A 96 6.65 10.31 -18.52
CA LYS A 96 6.65 10.95 -19.85
C LYS A 96 7.00 10.00 -20.99
N GLU A 97 7.89 9.05 -20.76
CA GLU A 97 8.39 8.14 -21.80
C GLU A 97 7.52 6.91 -22.01
N PHE A 98 6.84 6.46 -20.95
CA PHE A 98 6.09 5.21 -20.95
C PHE A 98 4.60 5.48 -20.71
N PRO A 99 3.82 5.84 -21.75
CA PRO A 99 2.38 6.14 -21.61
C PRO A 99 1.51 4.95 -21.18
N GLY A 100 2.10 3.77 -21.00
CA GLY A 100 1.43 2.59 -20.45
C GLY A 100 1.21 2.66 -18.93
N ILE A 101 1.91 3.55 -18.22
CA ILE A 101 1.70 3.83 -16.79
C ILE A 101 0.91 5.13 -16.59
N ASP A 102 0.35 5.32 -15.40
CA ASP A 102 -0.42 6.52 -14.98
C ASP A 102 0.29 7.24 -13.82
N GLY A 103 1.59 7.50 -13.98
CA GLY A 103 2.44 8.07 -12.94
C GLY A 103 3.45 7.09 -12.33
N VAL A 104 4.36 7.65 -11.53
CA VAL A 104 5.37 6.91 -10.78
C VAL A 104 5.31 7.32 -9.31
N GLY A 105 5.10 6.36 -8.42
CA GLY A 105 5.18 6.53 -6.98
C GLY A 105 6.52 6.04 -6.46
N THR A 106 7.35 6.92 -5.89
CA THR A 106 8.64 6.52 -5.33
C THR A 106 8.70 6.78 -3.82
N LEU A 107 8.78 5.70 -3.05
CA LEU A 107 9.08 5.73 -1.62
C LEU A 107 10.59 5.69 -1.40
N LEU A 108 11.09 6.55 -0.51
CA LEU A 108 12.49 6.64 -0.11
C LEU A 108 12.63 6.44 1.39
N VAL A 109 13.42 5.46 1.80
CA VAL A 109 13.68 5.10 3.20
C VAL A 109 15.16 4.75 3.39
N SER A 110 15.66 4.85 4.62
CA SER A 110 17.00 4.36 4.96
C SER A 110 16.98 2.88 5.32
N ARG A 111 18.10 2.17 5.11
CA ARG A 111 18.29 0.79 5.58
C ARG A 111 18.08 0.70 7.10
N THR A 112 18.65 1.64 7.84
CA THR A 112 18.54 1.70 9.30
C THR A 112 17.09 1.76 9.75
N ARG A 113 16.27 2.60 9.11
CA ARG A 113 14.83 2.68 9.40
C ARG A 113 14.12 1.38 9.02
N THR A 114 14.33 0.87 7.80
CA THR A 114 13.66 -0.35 7.31
C THR A 114 13.89 -1.56 8.21
N LEU A 115 15.08 -1.70 8.80
CA LEU A 115 15.44 -2.80 9.68
C LEU A 115 15.31 -2.48 11.18
N SER A 116 14.71 -1.34 11.53
CA SER A 116 14.53 -0.96 12.93
C SER A 116 13.45 -1.81 13.61
N ALA A 117 13.57 -1.99 14.93
CA ALA A 117 12.55 -2.69 15.72
C ALA A 117 11.18 -2.02 15.59
N LEU A 118 11.18 -0.68 15.53
CA LEU A 118 9.98 0.14 15.38
C LEU A 118 9.26 -0.14 14.06
N GLU A 119 9.99 -0.35 12.96
CA GLU A 119 9.42 -0.53 11.63
C GLU A 119 9.19 -2.00 11.25
N THR A 120 9.57 -2.94 12.12
CA THR A 120 9.55 -4.38 11.81
C THR A 120 8.17 -4.84 11.32
N TYR A 121 7.09 -4.41 11.96
CA TYR A 121 5.72 -4.81 11.61
C TYR A 121 4.95 -3.77 10.78
N ASP A 122 5.67 -2.81 10.18
CA ASP A 122 5.11 -1.84 9.24
C ASP A 122 5.94 -1.83 7.94
N LEU A 123 6.94 -0.95 7.82
CA LEU A 123 7.80 -0.89 6.64
C LEU A 123 8.55 -2.21 6.39
N GLY A 124 8.99 -2.91 7.44
CA GLY A 124 9.63 -4.23 7.32
C GLY A 124 8.69 -5.27 6.72
N TRP A 125 7.46 -5.37 7.22
CA TRP A 125 6.44 -6.23 6.63
C TRP A 125 6.12 -5.85 5.18
N PHE A 126 5.97 -4.55 4.90
CA PHE A 126 5.74 -4.05 3.55
C PHE A 126 6.83 -4.52 2.58
N VAL A 127 8.11 -4.41 2.97
CA VAL A 127 9.25 -4.91 2.19
C VAL A 127 9.21 -6.42 2.01
N ALA A 128 8.95 -7.17 3.08
CA ALA A 128 9.01 -8.63 3.01
C ALA A 128 7.88 -9.23 2.17
N CYS A 129 6.65 -8.72 2.32
CA CYS A 129 5.45 -9.33 1.77
C CYS A 129 4.92 -8.63 0.51
N LEU A 130 5.09 -7.32 0.38
CA LEU A 130 4.46 -6.53 -0.71
C LEU A 130 5.45 -6.01 -1.74
N CYS A 131 6.75 -5.99 -1.42
CA CYS A 131 7.79 -5.55 -2.33
C CYS A 131 8.48 -6.72 -3.03
N THR A 132 8.64 -6.60 -4.34
CA THR A 132 9.37 -7.52 -5.23
C THR A 132 10.77 -6.97 -5.48
N PRO A 133 11.84 -7.71 -5.12
CA PRO A 133 13.22 -7.27 -5.33
C PRO A 133 13.49 -6.94 -6.80
N LEU A 134 14.09 -5.77 -7.05
CA LEU A 134 14.47 -5.29 -8.38
C LEU A 134 15.99 -5.11 -8.50
N LEU A 135 16.62 -4.47 -7.50
CA LEU A 135 18.06 -4.21 -7.44
C LEU A 135 18.59 -4.37 -6.02
N GLY A 136 19.87 -4.73 -5.91
CA GLY A 136 20.56 -4.82 -4.63
C GLY A 136 20.17 -6.05 -3.79
N GLU A 137 20.49 -5.99 -2.50
CA GLU A 137 20.21 -7.05 -1.53
C GLU A 137 18.71 -7.08 -1.18
N ASP A 138 18.11 -8.27 -1.05
CA ASP A 138 16.74 -8.39 -0.54
C ASP A 138 16.73 -8.29 0.98
N LEU A 139 16.25 -7.17 1.51
CA LEU A 139 16.23 -6.92 2.95
C LEU A 139 15.24 -7.80 3.70
N ALA A 140 14.32 -8.49 3.01
CA ALA A 140 13.45 -9.46 3.62
C ALA A 140 14.21 -10.63 4.29
N GLU A 141 15.45 -10.90 3.87
CA GLU A 141 16.32 -11.90 4.50
C GLU A 141 16.69 -11.56 5.96
N PHE A 142 16.60 -10.27 6.35
CA PHE A 142 16.86 -9.79 7.70
C PHE A 142 15.59 -9.55 8.52
N LEU A 143 14.42 -9.85 7.97
CA LEU A 143 13.13 -9.58 8.55
C LEU A 143 12.43 -10.89 8.93
N PRO A 144 11.53 -10.88 9.93
CA PRO A 144 10.76 -12.08 10.27
C PRO A 144 9.84 -12.49 9.13
N ARG A 145 9.35 -13.72 9.18
CA ARG A 145 8.21 -14.15 8.36
C ARG A 145 6.92 -13.72 9.07
N TYR A 146 5.99 -13.12 8.32
CA TYR A 146 4.80 -12.51 8.90
C TYR A 146 3.58 -13.40 8.79
N ARG A 147 2.72 -13.35 9.81
CA ARG A 147 1.40 -13.99 9.81
C ARG A 147 0.33 -12.91 9.82
N PRO A 148 -0.86 -13.19 9.28
CA PRO A 148 -2.01 -12.30 9.42
C PRO A 148 -2.50 -12.34 10.88
N ASP A 149 -1.82 -11.68 11.81
CA ASP A 149 -2.19 -11.68 13.24
C ASP A 149 -2.57 -10.27 13.72
N SER A 150 -3.04 -10.19 14.97
CA SER A 150 -3.45 -8.91 15.56
C SER A 150 -2.28 -7.95 15.78
N HIS A 151 -1.04 -8.44 15.89
CA HIS A 151 0.13 -7.60 16.02
C HIS A 151 0.42 -6.90 14.69
N LEU A 152 0.46 -7.64 13.60
CA LEU A 152 0.61 -7.09 12.26
C LEU A 152 -0.53 -6.13 11.90
N ALA A 153 -1.77 -6.49 12.22
CA ALA A 153 -2.93 -5.61 12.01
C ALA A 153 -2.72 -4.26 12.73
N ARG A 154 -2.47 -4.31 14.05
CA ARG A 154 -2.22 -3.11 14.86
C ARG A 154 -1.09 -2.24 14.30
N GLU A 155 0.05 -2.83 13.97
CA GLU A 155 1.21 -2.07 13.54
C GLU A 155 1.09 -1.50 12.12
N THR A 156 0.21 -2.05 11.27
CA THR A 156 0.01 -1.54 9.91
C THR A 156 -1.09 -0.48 9.82
N ASN A 157 -2.21 -0.60 10.56
CA ASN A 157 -3.38 0.27 10.40
C ASN A 157 -4.01 0.76 11.73
N GLY A 158 -3.40 0.47 12.88
CA GLY A 158 -3.90 0.86 14.21
C GLY A 158 -3.78 2.36 14.55
N ASP A 159 -3.46 3.21 13.56
CA ASP A 159 -3.25 4.65 13.68
C ASP A 159 -4.31 5.48 12.94
N LEU A 160 -5.37 4.87 12.40
CA LEU A 160 -6.43 5.58 11.66
C LEU A 160 -6.95 6.82 12.41
N ALA A 161 -7.13 6.73 13.73
CA ALA A 161 -7.60 7.86 14.56
C ALA A 161 -6.72 9.12 14.42
N LEU A 162 -5.40 8.95 14.29
CA LEU A 162 -4.45 10.05 14.12
C LEU A 162 -4.56 10.69 12.73
N HIS A 163 -4.97 9.92 11.72
CA HIS A 163 -5.13 10.38 10.35
C HIS A 163 -6.43 11.15 10.13
N LEU A 164 -7.51 10.82 10.86
CA LEU A 164 -8.83 11.42 10.66
C LEU A 164 -8.85 12.95 10.83
N SER A 165 -8.09 13.51 11.78
CA SER A 165 -7.98 14.97 11.94
C SER A 165 -7.33 15.63 10.72
N ARG A 166 -6.17 15.11 10.30
CA ARG A 166 -5.45 15.57 9.10
C ARG A 166 -6.29 15.38 7.82
N TRP A 167 -7.14 14.36 7.77
CA TRP A 167 -8.05 14.15 6.65
C TRP A 167 -9.12 15.23 6.58
N ARG A 168 -9.71 15.63 7.71
CA ARG A 168 -10.67 16.75 7.75
C ARG A 168 -10.02 18.05 7.27
N GLU A 169 -8.79 18.33 7.69
CA GLU A 169 -8.03 19.50 7.25
C GLU A 169 -7.75 19.45 5.73
N ARG A 170 -7.30 18.30 5.21
CA ARG A 170 -7.09 18.13 3.76
C ARG A 170 -8.38 18.32 2.97
N ILE A 171 -9.51 17.78 3.45
CA ILE A 171 -10.81 17.96 2.81
C ILE A 171 -11.20 19.44 2.77
N ALA A 172 -11.06 20.14 3.90
CA ALA A 172 -11.40 21.57 4.00
C ALA A 172 -10.49 22.46 3.15
N GLY A 173 -9.21 22.09 2.99
CA GLY A 173 -8.25 22.83 2.16
C GLY A 173 -8.28 22.48 0.67
N THR A 174 -9.08 21.48 0.26
CA THR A 174 -9.20 21.08 -1.14
C THR A 174 -10.18 22.00 -1.87
N ALA A 175 -9.85 22.39 -3.10
CA ALA A 175 -10.75 23.17 -3.95
C ALA A 175 -12.12 22.47 -4.12
N ASP A 176 -13.19 23.25 -4.19
CA ASP A 176 -14.57 22.76 -4.33
C ASP A 176 -14.88 22.32 -5.78
N THR A 177 -14.04 21.45 -6.35
CA THR A 177 -14.19 20.89 -7.69
C THR A 177 -14.08 19.37 -7.66
N ASP A 178 -14.73 18.72 -8.63
CA ASP A 178 -14.72 17.26 -8.73
C ASP A 178 -13.31 16.72 -8.99
N GLU A 179 -12.54 17.39 -9.83
CA GLU A 179 -11.17 17.04 -10.18
C GLU A 179 -10.25 17.09 -8.95
N ALA A 180 -10.42 18.09 -8.09
CA ALA A 180 -9.60 18.24 -6.90
C ALA A 180 -9.94 17.18 -5.83
N ARG A 181 -11.20 16.73 -5.75
CA ARG A 181 -11.67 15.74 -4.77
C ARG A 181 -11.36 14.30 -5.12
N ARG A 182 -11.34 13.94 -6.41
CA ARG A 182 -11.11 12.55 -6.86
C ARG A 182 -9.85 11.90 -6.27
N PRO A 183 -8.68 12.57 -6.21
CA PRO A 183 -7.50 12.00 -5.56
C PRO A 183 -7.69 11.71 -4.07
N LEU A 184 -8.40 12.57 -3.33
CA LEU A 184 -8.71 12.33 -1.92
C LEU A 184 -9.66 11.16 -1.75
N VAL A 185 -10.71 11.07 -2.57
CA VAL A 185 -11.65 9.95 -2.56
C VAL A 185 -10.88 8.64 -2.81
N ARG A 186 -10.03 8.59 -3.84
CA ARG A 186 -9.21 7.41 -4.14
C ARG A 186 -8.32 7.02 -2.94
N PHE A 187 -7.59 7.99 -2.39
CA PHE A 187 -6.66 7.79 -1.28
C PHE A 187 -7.38 7.27 -0.02
N MET A 188 -8.42 7.98 0.43
CA MET A 188 -9.15 7.63 1.66
C MET A 188 -9.91 6.31 1.50
N SER A 189 -10.49 6.05 0.33
CA SER A 189 -11.18 4.78 0.04
C SER A 189 -10.23 3.59 0.18
N ARG A 190 -9.06 3.64 -0.45
CA ARG A 190 -8.04 2.58 -0.36
C ARG A 190 -7.57 2.37 1.08
N HIS A 191 -7.36 3.45 1.82
CA HIS A 191 -6.92 3.37 3.22
C HIS A 191 -8.00 2.74 4.13
N LEU A 192 -9.26 3.16 3.99
CA LEU A 192 -10.37 2.61 4.77
C LEU A 192 -10.64 1.13 4.45
N VAL A 193 -10.59 0.73 3.17
CA VAL A 193 -10.75 -0.68 2.77
C VAL A 193 -9.63 -1.54 3.36
N ARG A 194 -8.37 -1.09 3.30
CA ARG A 194 -7.24 -1.80 3.93
C ARG A 194 -7.36 -1.87 5.44
N THR A 195 -7.85 -0.82 6.08
CA THR A 195 -8.12 -0.82 7.53
C THR A 195 -9.24 -1.81 7.86
N GLY A 196 -10.36 -1.77 7.14
CA GLY A 196 -11.46 -2.72 7.34
C GLY A 196 -11.03 -4.17 7.11
N PHE A 197 -10.23 -4.44 6.08
CA PHE A 197 -9.69 -5.77 5.85
C PHE A 197 -8.77 -6.22 6.99
N THR A 198 -7.79 -5.40 7.37
CA THR A 198 -6.83 -5.79 8.43
C THR A 198 -7.48 -5.97 9.80
N LEU A 199 -8.64 -5.33 10.05
CA LEU A 199 -9.48 -5.56 11.24
C LEU A 199 -10.03 -6.99 11.34
N VAL A 200 -10.28 -7.64 10.19
CA VAL A 200 -10.80 -9.02 10.13
C VAL A 200 -9.73 -10.02 9.73
N MET A 201 -8.62 -9.56 9.16
CA MET A 201 -7.54 -10.38 8.60
C MET A 201 -7.08 -11.50 9.54
N PRO A 202 -6.94 -11.32 10.87
CA PRO A 202 -6.56 -12.43 11.75
C PRO A 202 -7.59 -13.55 11.89
N ARG A 203 -8.88 -13.22 11.75
CA ARG A 203 -9.97 -14.20 11.77
C ARG A 203 -10.20 -14.82 10.40
N TRP A 204 -10.08 -14.01 9.34
CA TRP A 204 -10.14 -14.46 7.95
C TRP A 204 -8.95 -15.37 7.58
N ASN A 205 -7.80 -15.17 8.26
CA ASN A 205 -6.59 -15.98 8.15
C ASN A 205 -6.07 -16.08 6.70
N GLY A 206 -5.84 -14.92 6.09
CA GLY A 206 -5.28 -14.80 4.76
C GLY A 206 -4.74 -13.39 4.48
N TRP A 207 -4.19 -13.22 3.29
CA TRP A 207 -3.74 -11.96 2.73
C TRP A 207 -4.22 -11.80 1.27
N THR A 208 -4.63 -10.58 0.92
CA THR A 208 -4.89 -10.14 -0.46
C THR A 208 -4.62 -8.65 -0.54
N SER A 209 -4.20 -8.13 -1.70
CA SER A 209 -4.18 -6.68 -1.97
C SER A 209 -5.25 -6.24 -2.99
N ASP A 210 -6.24 -7.08 -3.31
CA ASP A 210 -7.42 -6.67 -4.08
C ASP A 210 -8.49 -6.03 -3.19
N LEU A 211 -8.90 -4.81 -3.53
CA LEU A 211 -9.86 -4.04 -2.72
C LEU A 211 -11.25 -4.68 -2.65
N GLY A 212 -11.67 -5.39 -3.70
CA GLY A 212 -12.95 -6.10 -3.73
C GLY A 212 -12.94 -7.29 -2.78
N GLU A 213 -11.93 -8.14 -2.88
CA GLU A 213 -11.74 -9.27 -1.95
C GLU A 213 -11.59 -8.81 -0.50
N MET A 214 -10.86 -7.71 -0.26
CA MET A 214 -10.77 -7.08 1.06
C MET A 214 -12.15 -6.71 1.62
N ALA A 215 -12.99 -6.08 0.80
CA ALA A 215 -14.33 -5.67 1.21
C ALA A 215 -15.26 -6.86 1.47
N GLU A 216 -15.15 -7.93 0.67
CA GLU A 216 -15.92 -9.16 0.90
C GLU A 216 -15.48 -9.91 2.15
N ALA A 217 -14.16 -10.04 2.38
CA ALA A 217 -13.63 -10.61 3.60
C ALA A 217 -14.12 -9.84 4.85
N PHE A 218 -14.16 -8.51 4.80
CA PHE A 218 -14.74 -7.70 5.87
C PHE A 218 -16.25 -7.93 6.05
N ALA A 219 -16.99 -8.04 4.94
CA ALA A 219 -18.45 -8.17 4.95
C ALA A 219 -18.93 -9.46 5.64
N GLU A 220 -18.12 -10.51 5.69
CA GLU A 220 -18.40 -11.74 6.43
C GLU A 220 -18.51 -11.53 7.95
N TYR A 221 -17.78 -10.55 8.49
CA TYR A 221 -17.70 -10.30 9.94
C TYR A 221 -18.45 -9.05 10.40
N TYR A 222 -18.70 -8.08 9.51
CA TYR A 222 -19.42 -6.84 9.81
C TYR A 222 -20.48 -6.54 8.72
N PRO A 223 -21.55 -7.35 8.63
CA PRO A 223 -22.55 -7.25 7.55
C PRO A 223 -23.29 -5.90 7.54
N GLU A 224 -23.47 -5.26 8.69
CA GLU A 224 -24.13 -3.94 8.81
C GLU A 224 -23.31 -2.81 8.15
N ARG A 225 -21.99 -2.99 8.05
CA ARG A 225 -21.05 -2.01 7.47
C ARG A 225 -20.56 -2.43 6.08
N ALA A 226 -20.91 -3.62 5.61
CA ALA A 226 -20.44 -4.21 4.35
C ALA A 226 -20.69 -3.29 3.14
N GLY A 227 -21.86 -2.67 3.05
CA GLY A 227 -22.20 -1.76 1.95
C GLY A 227 -21.25 -0.58 1.83
N GLN A 228 -20.83 0.00 2.96
CA GLN A 228 -19.93 1.15 3.00
C GLN A 228 -18.53 0.77 2.51
N LEU A 229 -18.02 -0.41 2.91
CA LEU A 229 -16.68 -0.84 2.51
C LEU A 229 -16.64 -1.33 1.05
N ARG A 230 -17.71 -1.95 0.54
CA ARG A 230 -17.85 -2.29 -0.88
C ARG A 230 -17.89 -1.04 -1.77
N GLU A 231 -18.63 -0.01 -1.36
CA GLU A 231 -18.65 1.28 -2.05
C GLU A 231 -17.24 1.89 -2.07
N ALA A 232 -16.54 1.89 -0.93
CA ALA A 232 -15.16 2.36 -0.86
C ALA A 232 -14.21 1.55 -1.76
N ALA A 233 -14.35 0.23 -1.86
CA ALA A 233 -13.53 -0.58 -2.76
C ALA A 233 -13.69 -0.16 -4.23
N LEU A 234 -14.91 0.13 -4.67
CA LEU A 234 -15.18 0.64 -6.02
C LEU A 234 -14.55 2.02 -6.23
N LEU A 235 -14.77 2.94 -5.28
CA LEU A 235 -14.23 4.31 -5.32
C LEU A 235 -12.69 4.36 -5.21
N GLY A 236 -12.07 3.32 -4.64
CA GLY A 236 -10.62 3.14 -4.62
C GLY A 236 -10.02 2.84 -6.01
N TYR A 237 -10.81 2.30 -6.93
CA TYR A 237 -10.43 2.09 -8.33
C TYR A 237 -10.90 3.23 -9.23
N ASP A 238 -12.16 3.65 -9.09
CA ASP A 238 -12.80 4.67 -9.93
C ASP A 238 -13.43 5.77 -9.05
N PRO A 239 -12.64 6.75 -8.58
CA PRO A 239 -13.13 7.76 -7.65
C PRO A 239 -14.08 8.75 -8.33
N THR A 240 -15.08 9.21 -7.58
CA THR A 240 -15.92 10.34 -7.97
C THR A 240 -15.48 11.63 -7.27
N GLY A 241 -16.00 12.76 -7.74
CA GLY A 241 -15.82 14.06 -7.10
C GLY A 241 -16.89 14.36 -6.04
N ASP A 242 -17.67 13.39 -5.55
CA ASP A 242 -18.79 13.68 -4.66
C ASP A 242 -18.31 14.04 -3.23
N PRO A 243 -18.56 15.27 -2.73
CA PRO A 243 -18.14 15.68 -1.38
C PRO A 243 -18.91 14.95 -0.26
N THR A 244 -20.03 14.28 -0.55
CA THR A 244 -20.73 13.46 0.45
C THR A 244 -19.93 12.20 0.81
N VAL A 245 -19.16 11.65 -0.13
CA VAL A 245 -18.29 10.48 0.11
C VAL A 245 -17.25 10.83 1.17
N LEU A 246 -16.54 11.94 0.99
CA LEU A 246 -15.49 12.39 1.91
C LEU A 246 -16.04 12.65 3.32
N ARG A 247 -17.23 13.27 3.43
CA ARG A 247 -17.92 13.48 4.72
C ARG A 247 -18.27 12.15 5.39
N ARG A 248 -18.88 11.19 4.66
CA ARG A 248 -19.19 9.85 5.20
C ARG A 248 -17.96 9.12 5.71
N TYR A 249 -16.79 9.33 5.10
CA TYR A 249 -15.53 8.75 5.55
C TYR A 249 -15.06 9.33 6.89
N VAL A 250 -15.08 10.65 7.07
CA VAL A 250 -14.55 11.28 8.29
C VAL A 250 -15.57 11.42 9.42
N ASP A 251 -16.86 11.31 9.13
CA ASP A 251 -17.94 11.52 10.11
C ASP A 251 -18.65 10.23 10.55
N ASP A 252 -18.51 9.11 9.82
CA ASP A 252 -19.13 7.81 10.17
C ASP A 252 -18.15 6.63 10.04
N LEU A 253 -17.79 6.21 8.82
CA LEU A 253 -17.04 4.96 8.60
C LEU A 253 -15.65 4.98 9.27
N GLY A 254 -14.91 6.08 9.11
CA GLY A 254 -13.56 6.25 9.67
C GLY A 254 -13.54 6.24 11.19
N PRO A 255 -14.33 7.08 11.89
CA PRO A 255 -14.45 7.04 13.34
C PRO A 255 -14.85 5.65 13.87
N TRP A 256 -15.86 5.01 13.27
CA TRP A 256 -16.28 3.67 13.68
C TRP A 256 -15.17 2.64 13.49
N LEU A 257 -14.48 2.65 12.34
CA LEU A 257 -13.34 1.76 12.10
C LEU A 257 -12.24 1.99 13.12
N ALA A 258 -11.89 3.24 13.43
CA ALA A 258 -10.84 3.55 14.39
C ALA A 258 -11.15 3.04 15.81
N GLU A 259 -12.39 3.24 16.28
CA GLU A 259 -12.85 2.72 17.57
C GLU A 259 -12.84 1.19 17.62
N GLU A 260 -13.37 0.55 16.58
CA GLU A 260 -13.45 -0.90 16.49
C GLU A 260 -12.05 -1.54 16.36
N TYR A 261 -11.15 -0.91 15.62
CA TYR A 261 -9.76 -1.35 15.49
C TYR A 261 -9.04 -1.29 16.83
N ALA A 262 -9.16 -0.19 17.55
CA ALA A 262 -8.58 -0.03 18.88
C ALA A 262 -9.15 -1.09 19.85
N ARG A 263 -10.44 -1.41 19.76
CA ARG A 263 -11.09 -2.43 20.58
C ARG A 263 -10.58 -3.84 20.30
N VAL A 264 -10.34 -4.18 19.03
CA VAL A 264 -9.99 -5.56 18.60
C VAL A 264 -8.49 -5.81 18.63
N HIS A 265 -7.67 -4.87 18.17
CA HIS A 265 -6.23 -5.04 18.00
C HIS A 265 -5.37 -4.14 18.90
N GLY A 266 -5.96 -3.07 19.44
CA GLY A 266 -5.23 -1.99 20.13
C GLY A 266 -4.81 -0.89 19.17
N VAL A 267 -4.07 0.10 19.69
CA VAL A 267 -3.55 1.24 18.93
C VAL A 267 -2.09 1.00 18.53
N LYS A 268 -1.71 1.42 17.34
CA LYS A 268 -0.33 1.32 16.82
C LYS A 268 0.66 1.96 17.79
N GLU A 269 1.85 1.37 17.91
CA GLU A 269 2.92 1.97 18.71
C GLU A 269 3.25 3.39 18.21
N PRO A 270 3.35 4.39 19.12
CA PRO A 270 3.69 5.75 18.74
C PRO A 270 5.00 5.82 17.97
N ARG A 271 5.00 6.53 16.84
CA ARG A 271 6.20 6.83 16.04
C ARG A 271 6.64 8.27 16.35
N PRO A 272 7.94 8.56 16.48
CA PRO A 272 8.41 9.94 16.54
C PRO A 272 8.07 10.65 15.22
N ASP A 273 7.60 11.90 15.33
CA ASP A 273 7.32 12.77 14.18
C ASP A 273 8.60 13.09 13.37
#